data_AF-A0AAE0P0K6-F1
#
_entry.id   AF-A0AAE0P0K6-F1
#
_cell.length_a   1.000
_cell.length_b   1.000
_cell.length_c   1.000
_cell.angle_alpha   90.00
_cell.angle_beta   90.00
_cell.angle_gamma   90.00
#
_symmetry.space_group_name_H-M   'P 1'
#
loop_
_entity.id
_entity.type
_entity.pdbx_description
1 polymer ?
#
loop_
_entity_poly.entity_id
_entity_poly.type
_entity_poly.pdbx_seq_one_letter_code
_entity_poly.pdbx_strand_id
1 'polypeptide(L)'
;MVGVPTSKGCIICLTRGVKCDEARPSCSQCRRGQRACPGYAREMKFVDEGPRLQRLARSAAAAAAPGATSARHSARASSGAPAHVVAMIHIGEHGLERRSGTALQTPAGRAPHLERFNAPKEHCGQAVAVFISNMFPLGTASVQSTFLGSWLWHVPPRLGRHAFLDGAALSLALAYFARLSRDQLVLCRAELSYSAALKSLAKVVADPSGRLSSEVLCAVLLLGYFETFVDRGHAWIQHAGGAAHLMRLRGPRQCYDSTFDYSMFLSCRGAMVYCGSSRFRGALLPGCR
;
A
#
# COMPACT_ATOMS: atom_id res chain seq x y z
N MET A 1 1.35 8.84 -28.30
CA MET A 1 2.35 7.76 -28.21
C MET A 1 2.43 7.12 -29.58
N VAL A 2 3.42 7.50 -30.37
CA VAL A 2 3.64 6.96 -31.72
C VAL A 2 4.66 5.83 -31.61
N GLY A 3 4.37 4.67 -32.22
CA GLY A 3 5.34 3.57 -32.31
C GLY A 3 4.99 2.27 -31.57
N VAL A 4 3.83 2.15 -30.91
CA VAL A 4 3.33 0.82 -30.50
C VAL A 4 2.46 0.27 -31.62
N PRO A 5 2.84 -0.83 -32.31
CA PRO A 5 2.03 -1.42 -33.35
C PRO A 5 0.69 -1.90 -32.74
N THR A 6 -0.39 -1.20 -33.08
CA THR A 6 -1.74 -1.52 -32.62
C THR A 6 -2.33 -2.72 -33.37
N SER A 7 -1.77 -3.08 -34.53
CA SER A 7 -2.27 -4.12 -35.44
C SER A 7 -2.19 -5.53 -34.85
N LYS A 8 -3.30 -6.27 -34.89
CA LYS A 8 -3.47 -7.63 -34.34
C LYS A 8 -2.94 -8.75 -35.27
N GLY A 9 -2.18 -8.40 -36.30
CA GLY A 9 -1.64 -9.36 -37.26
C GLY A 9 -0.64 -10.35 -36.66
N CYS A 10 -0.41 -11.46 -37.36
CA CYS A 10 0.64 -12.40 -36.96
C CYS A 10 2.04 -11.77 -37.08
N ILE A 11 3.02 -12.32 -36.36
CA ILE A 11 4.38 -11.76 -36.29
C ILE A 11 4.99 -11.60 -37.69
N ILE A 12 4.84 -12.58 -38.58
CA ILE A 12 5.37 -12.52 -39.95
C ILE A 12 4.76 -11.36 -40.75
N CYS A 13 3.44 -11.18 -40.70
CA CYS A 13 2.78 -10.10 -41.43
C CYS A 13 3.14 -8.73 -40.87
N LEU A 14 3.29 -8.62 -39.54
CA LEU A 14 3.75 -7.40 -38.87
C LEU A 14 5.17 -7.04 -39.28
N THR A 15 6.11 -7.98 -39.22
CA THR A 15 7.51 -7.77 -39.64
C THR A 15 7.60 -7.40 -41.12
N ARG A 16 6.74 -7.96 -41.97
CA ARG A 16 6.69 -7.66 -43.40
C ARG A 16 5.91 -6.39 -43.75
N GLY A 17 5.26 -5.74 -42.79
CA GLY A 17 4.43 -4.56 -43.05
C GLY A 17 3.23 -4.82 -43.97
N VAL A 18 2.73 -6.06 -44.03
CA VAL A 18 1.58 -6.45 -44.88
C VAL A 18 0.32 -6.65 -44.04
N LYS A 19 -0.85 -6.35 -44.61
CA LYS A 19 -2.14 -6.52 -43.93
C LYS A 19 -2.41 -8.01 -43.65
N CYS A 20 -2.64 -8.34 -42.39
CA CYS A 20 -3.02 -9.68 -41.95
C CYS A 20 -4.55 -9.81 -41.87
N ASP A 21 -5.06 -10.97 -42.22
CA ASP A 21 -6.48 -11.35 -42.21
C ASP A 21 -6.91 -12.08 -40.92
N GLU A 22 -5.99 -12.27 -39.96
CA GLU A 22 -6.25 -12.80 -38.61
C GLU A 22 -6.93 -14.19 -38.53
N ALA A 23 -6.99 -14.92 -39.65
CA ALA A 23 -7.57 -16.26 -39.71
C ALA A 23 -6.81 -17.28 -38.84
N ARG A 24 -7.56 -18.19 -38.18
CA ARG A 24 -7.01 -19.30 -37.38
C ARG A 24 -7.25 -20.63 -38.09
N PRO A 25 -6.31 -21.59 -38.03
CA PRO A 25 -5.03 -21.59 -37.30
C PRO A 25 -3.88 -20.87 -38.03
N SER A 26 -4.04 -20.50 -39.31
CA SER A 26 -3.03 -19.78 -40.10
C SER A 26 -3.64 -18.68 -40.96
N CYS A 27 -2.91 -17.57 -41.12
CA CYS A 27 -3.31 -16.43 -41.93
C CYS A 27 -3.24 -16.76 -43.44
N SER A 28 -4.11 -16.20 -44.28
CA SER A 28 -4.12 -16.50 -45.73
C SER A 28 -2.85 -16.03 -46.45
N GLN A 29 -2.19 -14.99 -45.95
CA GLN A 29 -0.89 -14.52 -46.46
C GLN A 29 0.23 -15.53 -46.15
N CYS A 30 0.17 -16.14 -44.97
CA CYS A 30 1.09 -17.16 -44.51
C CYS A 30 0.92 -18.45 -45.33
N ARG A 31 -0.35 -18.84 -45.55
CA ARG A 31 -0.73 -20.02 -46.35
C ARG A 31 -0.32 -19.87 -47.81
N ARG A 32 -0.62 -18.72 -48.45
CA ARG A 32 -0.20 -18.44 -49.83
C ARG A 32 1.32 -18.40 -49.98
N GLY A 33 2.01 -17.89 -48.95
CA GLY A 33 3.46 -17.86 -48.91
C GLY A 33 4.14 -19.18 -48.51
N GLN A 34 3.38 -20.27 -48.34
CA GLN A 34 3.85 -21.59 -47.89
C GLN A 34 4.73 -21.54 -46.63
N ARG A 35 4.36 -20.72 -45.63
CA ARG A 35 5.08 -20.57 -44.36
C ARG A 35 4.20 -20.96 -43.17
N ALA A 36 4.81 -21.58 -42.17
CA ALA A 36 4.15 -21.84 -40.89
C ALA A 36 3.82 -20.51 -40.18
N CYS A 37 2.55 -20.30 -39.85
CA CYS A 37 2.10 -19.10 -39.14
C CYS A 37 2.45 -19.24 -37.65
N PRO A 38 3.29 -18.36 -37.06
CA PRO A 38 3.67 -18.45 -35.64
C PRO A 38 2.53 -18.05 -34.67
N GLY A 39 1.35 -17.71 -35.20
CA GLY A 39 0.21 -17.26 -34.43
C GLY A 39 0.22 -15.77 -34.10
N TYR A 40 -0.60 -15.40 -33.12
CA TYR A 40 -0.97 -14.02 -32.78
C TYR A 40 -0.54 -13.59 -31.37
N ALA A 41 0.30 -14.38 -30.71
CA ALA A 41 0.77 -14.09 -29.37
C ALA A 41 1.74 -12.91 -29.38
N ARG A 42 1.47 -11.89 -28.56
CA ARG A 42 2.39 -10.78 -28.32
C ARG A 42 3.18 -11.09 -27.06
N GLU A 43 4.50 -11.08 -27.17
CA GLU A 43 5.37 -11.13 -26.00
C GLU A 43 5.18 -9.85 -25.18
N MET A 44 4.93 -9.98 -23.88
CA MET A 44 4.77 -8.83 -23.00
C MET A 44 6.14 -8.16 -22.80
N LYS A 45 6.31 -6.96 -23.35
CA LYS A 45 7.52 -6.15 -23.15
C LYS A 45 7.31 -5.21 -21.97
N PHE A 46 8.16 -5.32 -20.94
CA PHE A 46 8.24 -4.32 -19.88
C PHE A 46 8.86 -3.04 -20.46
N VAL A 47 8.12 -1.93 -20.37
CA VAL A 47 8.57 -0.60 -20.80
C VAL A 47 8.76 0.25 -19.55
N ASP A 48 9.94 0.83 -19.40
CA ASP A 48 10.23 1.78 -18.32
C ASP A 48 9.54 3.12 -18.61
N GLU A 49 8.44 3.38 -17.91
CA GLU A 49 7.69 4.64 -17.96
C GLU A 49 8.31 5.75 -17.08
N GLY A 50 9.36 5.46 -16.32
CA GLY A 50 10.02 6.42 -15.41
C GLY A 50 10.37 7.77 -16.06
N PRO A 51 11.04 7.79 -17.23
CA PRO A 51 11.38 9.05 -17.92
C PRO A 51 10.17 9.83 -18.42
N ARG A 52 9.04 9.15 -18.69
CA ARG A 52 7.79 9.79 -19.12
C ARG A 52 7.07 10.39 -17.92
N LEU A 53 6.96 9.63 -16.83
CA LEU A 53 6.33 10.08 -15.59
C LEU A 53 7.09 11.27 -14.98
N GLN A 54 8.43 11.27 -15.03
CA GLN A 54 9.25 12.40 -14.60
C GLN A 54 8.99 13.67 -15.44
N ARG A 55 8.83 13.53 -16.76
CA ARG A 55 8.45 14.66 -17.62
C ARG A 55 7.07 15.20 -17.27
N LEU A 56 6.09 14.32 -17.09
CA LEU A 56 4.73 14.71 -16.71
C LEU A 56 4.70 15.42 -15.35
N ALA A 57 5.45 14.94 -14.37
CA ALA A 57 5.58 15.59 -13.07
C ALA A 57 6.21 16.98 -13.18
N ARG A 58 7.27 17.15 -13.99
CA ARG A 58 7.88 18.46 -14.26
C ARG A 58 6.92 19.41 -14.98
N SER A 59 6.16 18.91 -15.96
CA SER A 59 5.14 19.71 -16.66
C SER A 59 4.01 20.15 -15.72
N ALA A 60 3.56 19.27 -14.82
CA ALA A 60 2.54 19.58 -13.83
C ALA A 60 3.04 20.60 -12.80
N ALA A 61 4.29 20.47 -12.34
CA ALA A 61 4.93 21.45 -11.46
C ALA A 61 5.08 22.83 -12.12
N ALA A 62 5.39 22.87 -13.43
CA ALA A 62 5.46 24.12 -14.19
C ALA A 62 4.08 24.77 -14.38
N ALA A 63 3.02 23.98 -14.53
CA ALA A 63 1.64 24.47 -14.64
C ALA A 63 1.07 24.97 -13.29
N ALA A 64 1.64 24.54 -12.17
CA ALA A 64 1.26 24.95 -10.82
C ALA A 64 1.98 26.21 -10.32
N ALA A 65 2.87 26.81 -11.13
CA ALA A 65 3.52 28.07 -10.77
C ALA A 65 2.52 29.24 -10.77
N PRO A 66 2.46 30.08 -9.72
CA PRO A 66 1.49 31.16 -9.62
C PRO A 66 1.92 32.33 -10.51
N GLY A 67 1.33 32.42 -11.71
CA GLY A 67 1.66 33.52 -12.62
C GLY A 67 1.06 33.44 -14.02
N ALA A 68 -0.25 33.21 -14.16
CA ALA A 68 -0.97 33.54 -15.38
C ALA A 68 -2.46 33.78 -15.09
N THR A 69 -2.93 34.98 -15.41
CA THR A 69 -4.27 35.51 -15.19
C THR A 69 -5.33 34.90 -16.10
N SER A 70 -6.49 34.61 -15.50
CA SER A 70 -7.86 34.64 -16.04
C SER A 70 -8.19 33.94 -17.37
N ALA A 71 -8.94 32.84 -17.29
CA ALA A 71 -10.10 32.63 -18.15
C ALA A 71 -11.12 31.72 -17.46
N ARG A 72 -12.32 32.26 -17.22
CA ARG A 72 -13.53 31.54 -16.80
C ARG A 72 -13.84 30.45 -17.83
N HIS A 73 -14.15 29.24 -17.39
CA HIS A 73 -15.15 28.38 -18.06
C HIS A 73 -15.82 27.47 -17.03
N SER A 74 -17.14 27.58 -16.99
CA SER A 74 -18.08 26.77 -16.23
C SER A 74 -17.96 25.29 -16.60
N ALA A 75 -17.84 24.41 -15.61
CA ALA A 75 -18.13 22.99 -15.76
C ALA A 75 -18.91 22.47 -14.55
N ARG A 76 -20.22 22.47 -14.78
CA ARG A 76 -21.31 21.67 -14.22
C ARG A 76 -20.90 20.54 -13.24
N ALA A 77 -21.43 20.65 -12.04
CA ALA A 77 -21.48 19.58 -11.05
C ALA A 77 -22.33 18.40 -11.54
N SER A 78 -21.86 17.18 -11.28
CA SER A 78 -22.71 15.98 -11.23
C SER A 78 -22.21 15.00 -10.17
N SER A 79 -23.10 14.75 -9.19
CA SER A 79 -23.26 13.55 -8.36
C SER A 79 -22.03 13.03 -7.59
N GLY A 80 -21.94 13.45 -6.32
CA GLY A 80 -20.91 13.07 -5.37
C GLY A 80 -21.08 11.66 -4.80
N ALA A 81 -20.02 10.86 -4.96
CA ALA A 81 -19.62 9.88 -3.97
C ALA A 81 -18.76 10.58 -2.89
N PRO A 82 -18.70 10.11 -1.64
CA PRO A 82 -18.02 10.83 -0.57
C PRO A 82 -16.51 10.88 -0.87
N ALA A 83 -16.02 12.09 -1.15
CA ALA A 83 -14.63 12.42 -1.46
C ALA A 83 -13.62 12.07 -0.34
N HIS A 84 -14.09 11.54 0.79
CA HIS A 84 -13.29 11.33 2.00
C HIS A 84 -12.40 10.06 1.96
N VAL A 85 -12.74 9.06 1.14
CA VAL A 85 -11.95 7.80 1.07
C VAL A 85 -10.76 7.93 0.10
N VAL A 86 -10.94 8.67 -1.00
CA VAL A 86 -9.89 8.88 -2.03
C VAL A 86 -8.86 9.93 -1.58
N ALA A 87 -9.25 10.89 -0.74
CA ALA A 87 -8.36 11.96 -0.26
C ALA A 87 -7.27 11.49 0.73
N MET A 88 -7.40 10.30 1.32
CA MET A 88 -6.39 9.77 2.27
C MET A 88 -5.16 9.15 1.59
N ILE A 89 -5.20 9.00 0.26
CA ILE A 89 -4.20 8.27 -0.57
C ILE A 89 -3.28 9.22 -1.36
N HIS A 90 -3.31 10.54 -1.11
CA HIS A 90 -2.34 11.45 -1.72
C HIS A 90 -1.04 11.45 -0.90
N ILE A 91 -0.09 10.61 -1.35
CA ILE A 91 1.32 10.66 -0.97
C ILE A 91 1.96 11.84 -1.69
N GLY A 92 2.54 12.77 -0.93
CA GLY A 92 3.62 13.65 -1.39
C GLY A 92 3.25 15.11 -1.70
N GLU A 93 3.95 15.99 -1.00
CA GLU A 93 4.33 17.36 -1.41
C GLU A 93 3.26 18.45 -1.36
N HIS A 94 2.93 18.94 -0.17
CA HIS A 94 2.86 20.39 0.05
C HIS A 94 3.49 20.72 1.40
N GLY A 95 4.66 21.36 1.34
CA GLY A 95 5.40 21.83 2.51
C GLY A 95 4.51 22.72 3.38
N LEU A 96 4.39 22.35 4.65
CA LEU A 96 3.76 23.22 5.64
C LEU A 96 4.77 24.33 5.96
N GLU A 97 4.57 25.51 5.36
CA GLU A 97 5.19 26.73 5.84
C GLU A 97 4.83 26.90 7.32
N ARG A 98 5.89 26.90 8.14
CA ARG A 98 5.86 27.17 9.58
C ARG A 98 5.44 28.62 9.79
N ARG A 99 4.14 28.89 9.86
CA ARG A 99 3.64 30.21 10.23
C ARG A 99 3.73 30.36 11.75
N SER A 100 4.75 31.07 12.21
CA SER A 100 4.91 31.51 13.60
C SER A 100 3.68 32.31 14.03
N GLY A 101 2.88 31.72 14.92
CA GLY A 101 1.80 32.37 15.65
C GLY A 101 2.17 32.43 17.13
N THR A 102 2.13 33.63 17.68
CA THR A 102 2.51 34.06 19.02
C THR A 102 2.05 33.15 20.16
N ALA A 103 2.97 32.83 21.06
CA ALA A 103 2.73 32.11 22.29
C ALA A 103 1.77 32.89 23.20
N LEU A 104 0.60 32.33 23.46
CA LEU A 104 -0.21 32.71 24.62
C LEU A 104 0.03 31.65 25.70
N GLN A 105 0.72 32.06 26.75
CA GLN A 105 1.03 31.22 27.91
C GLN A 105 -0.24 30.98 28.72
N THR A 106 -0.56 29.72 29.00
CA THR A 106 -1.54 29.32 30.00
C THR A 106 -0.91 28.28 30.94
N PRO A 107 -1.22 28.30 32.25
CA PRO A 107 -0.38 27.70 33.27
C PRO A 107 -0.49 26.18 33.28
N ALA A 108 0.60 25.56 33.76
CA ALA A 108 0.78 24.13 33.99
C ALA A 108 -0.35 23.52 34.84
N GLY A 109 -1.41 23.05 34.19
CA GLY A 109 -2.40 22.15 34.76
C GLY A 109 -1.95 20.70 34.59
N ARG A 110 -1.82 19.99 35.72
CA ARG A 110 -1.55 18.54 35.85
C ARG A 110 -2.01 17.73 34.63
N ALA A 111 -1.07 17.05 33.99
CA ALA A 111 -1.38 16.00 33.02
C ALA A 111 -2.34 14.99 33.68
N PRO A 112 -3.50 14.68 33.08
CA PRO A 112 -4.37 13.65 33.63
C PRO A 112 -3.60 12.34 33.60
N HIS A 113 -3.52 11.71 34.75
CA HIS A 113 -2.96 10.39 34.96
C HIS A 113 -3.60 9.45 33.94
N LEU A 114 -2.84 9.10 32.91
CA LEU A 114 -3.25 8.19 31.85
C LEU A 114 -3.30 6.79 32.45
N GLU A 115 -4.37 6.52 33.21
CA GLU A 115 -4.62 5.19 33.73
C GLU A 115 -4.58 4.19 32.58
N ARG A 116 -3.92 3.07 32.85
CA ARG A 116 -3.92 1.86 32.03
C ARG A 116 -5.37 1.40 31.85
N PHE A 117 -6.09 2.03 30.92
CA PHE A 117 -7.30 1.45 30.36
C PHE A 117 -6.83 0.22 29.58
N ASN A 118 -6.82 -0.94 30.21
CA ASN A 118 -6.98 -2.20 29.50
C ASN A 118 -8.35 -2.09 28.84
N ALA A 119 -8.40 -1.78 27.54
CA ALA A 119 -9.66 -1.86 26.83
C ALA A 119 -10.12 -3.33 26.96
N PRO A 120 -11.34 -3.59 27.48
CA PRO A 120 -11.89 -4.94 27.49
C PRO A 120 -11.72 -5.58 26.11
N LYS A 121 -11.29 -6.86 26.06
CA LYS A 121 -10.96 -7.59 24.82
C LYS A 121 -12.05 -7.46 23.74
N GLU A 122 -13.29 -7.27 24.16
CA GLU A 122 -14.49 -7.08 23.33
C GLU A 122 -14.45 -5.82 22.44
N HIS A 123 -13.88 -4.71 22.92
CA HIS A 123 -13.82 -3.46 22.14
C HIS A 123 -12.76 -3.49 21.03
N CYS A 124 -11.71 -4.31 21.19
CA CYS A 124 -10.69 -4.48 20.16
C CYS A 124 -11.28 -5.12 18.89
N GLY A 125 -12.06 -6.20 19.06
CA GLY A 125 -12.69 -6.89 17.95
C GLY A 125 -13.67 -6.00 17.18
N GLN A 126 -14.49 -5.22 17.89
CA GLN A 126 -15.46 -4.30 17.29
C GLN A 126 -14.76 -3.17 16.50
N ALA A 127 -13.76 -2.51 17.09
CA ALA A 127 -13.03 -1.44 16.40
C ALA A 127 -12.36 -1.95 15.12
N VAL A 128 -11.72 -3.11 15.18
CA VAL A 128 -11.06 -3.74 14.02
C VAL A 128 -12.09 -4.17 12.96
N ALA A 129 -13.23 -4.75 13.36
CA ALA A 129 -14.28 -5.14 12.42
C ALA A 129 -14.88 -3.94 11.69
N VAL A 130 -15.19 -2.84 12.40
CA VAL A 130 -15.70 -1.60 11.79
C VAL A 130 -14.65 -0.99 10.87
N PHE A 131 -13.37 -0.98 11.27
CA PHE A 131 -12.27 -0.55 10.41
C PHE A 131 -12.21 -1.35 9.10
N ILE A 132 -12.28 -2.68 9.17
CA ILE A 132 -12.26 -3.55 7.98
C ILE A 132 -13.46 -3.27 7.08
N SER A 133 -14.67 -3.20 7.64
CA SER A 133 -15.89 -2.90 6.87
C SER A 133 -15.81 -1.54 6.18
N ASN A 134 -15.21 -0.54 6.82
CA ASN A 134 -15.01 0.78 6.23
C ASN A 134 -13.92 0.80 5.13
N MET A 135 -12.92 -0.09 5.21
CA MET A 135 -11.90 -0.25 4.18
C MET A 135 -12.37 -1.06 2.97
N PHE A 136 -13.42 -1.86 3.11
CA PHE A 136 -13.98 -2.71 2.07
C PHE A 136 -15.52 -2.55 1.98
N PRO A 137 -16.03 -1.38 1.55
CA PRO A 137 -17.47 -1.19 1.43
C PRO A 137 -18.04 -2.16 0.39
N LEU A 138 -18.85 -3.10 0.85
CA LEU A 138 -19.59 -4.04 0.00
C LEU A 138 -20.52 -3.22 -0.92
N GLY A 139 -20.38 -3.39 -2.25
CA GLY A 139 -21.33 -2.83 -3.23
C GLY A 139 -20.82 -1.74 -4.17
N THR A 140 -19.56 -1.29 -4.06
CA THR A 140 -18.95 -0.45 -5.12
C THR A 140 -18.03 -1.29 -6.00
N ALA A 141 -18.39 -1.46 -7.27
CA ALA A 141 -17.57 -2.11 -8.30
C ALA A 141 -16.35 -1.25 -8.71
N SER A 142 -15.86 -0.39 -7.82
CA SER A 142 -14.68 0.44 -8.05
C SER A 142 -13.46 -0.24 -7.45
N VAL A 143 -12.64 -0.81 -8.34
CA VAL A 143 -11.20 -1.05 -8.17
C VAL A 143 -10.81 -1.42 -6.73
N GLN A 144 -10.75 -2.73 -6.44
CA GLN A 144 -10.02 -3.26 -5.29
C GLN A 144 -8.53 -2.93 -5.41
N SER A 145 -8.18 -1.67 -5.21
CA SER A 145 -6.83 -1.18 -4.99
C SER A 145 -6.70 -0.83 -3.51
N THR A 146 -7.18 -1.69 -2.63
CA THR A 146 -6.95 -1.51 -1.20
C THR A 146 -5.47 -1.82 -0.96
N PHE A 147 -4.68 -0.78 -0.73
CA PHE A 147 -3.27 -0.82 -0.33
C PHE A 147 -2.98 -1.85 0.79
N LEU A 148 -3.99 -2.14 1.60
CA LEU A 148 -3.98 -3.10 2.70
C LEU A 148 -4.21 -4.55 2.28
N GLY A 149 -4.54 -4.88 1.03
CA GLY A 149 -4.71 -6.26 0.54
C GLY A 149 -5.88 -7.04 1.16
N SER A 150 -6.25 -8.18 0.55
CA SER A 150 -7.37 -9.02 1.02
C SER A 150 -7.11 -9.74 2.35
N TRP A 151 -5.85 -9.81 2.79
CA TRP A 151 -5.46 -10.55 4.00
C TRP A 151 -6.06 -9.97 5.29
N LEU A 152 -6.46 -8.69 5.29
CA LEU A 152 -7.04 -8.02 6.45
C LEU A 152 -8.35 -8.69 6.93
N TRP A 153 -9.08 -9.33 6.02
CA TRP A 153 -10.28 -10.13 6.35
C TRP A 153 -9.99 -11.36 7.22
N HIS A 154 -8.75 -11.84 7.23
CA HIS A 154 -8.34 -12.97 8.07
C HIS A 154 -7.94 -12.55 9.51
N VAL A 155 -7.91 -11.25 9.80
CA VAL A 155 -7.47 -10.72 11.11
C VAL A 155 -8.52 -10.95 12.22
N PRO A 156 -9.83 -10.62 12.05
CA PRO A 156 -10.78 -10.72 13.16
C PRO A 156 -10.85 -12.09 13.83
N PRO A 157 -10.86 -13.24 13.11
CA PRO A 157 -10.86 -14.56 13.73
C PRO A 157 -9.60 -14.90 14.55
N ARG A 158 -8.53 -14.10 14.45
CA ARG A 158 -7.24 -14.33 15.13
C ARG A 158 -7.06 -13.47 16.38
N LEU A 159 -7.95 -12.51 16.59
CA LEU A 159 -7.89 -11.62 17.75
C LEU A 159 -8.19 -12.36 19.06
N GLY A 160 -7.63 -11.86 20.15
CA GLY A 160 -7.81 -12.39 21.51
C GLY A 160 -6.84 -13.51 21.88
N ARG A 161 -6.01 -13.97 20.93
CA ARG A 161 -5.02 -15.05 21.14
C ARG A 161 -3.64 -14.52 21.50
N HIS A 162 -3.24 -13.40 20.91
CA HIS A 162 -1.88 -12.88 21.01
C HIS A 162 -1.89 -11.38 21.24
N ALA A 163 -1.37 -10.94 22.39
CA ALA A 163 -1.36 -9.53 22.77
C ALA A 163 -0.62 -8.62 21.77
N PHE A 164 0.43 -9.13 21.10
CA PHE A 164 1.14 -8.38 20.07
C PHE A 164 0.29 -8.15 18.81
N LEU A 165 -0.52 -9.13 18.42
CA LEU A 165 -1.39 -9.05 17.25
C LEU A 165 -2.59 -8.15 17.54
N ASP A 166 -3.21 -8.33 18.71
CA ASP A 166 -4.36 -7.52 19.14
C ASP A 166 -3.99 -6.05 19.24
N GLY A 167 -2.83 -5.74 19.86
CA GLY A 167 -2.33 -4.38 19.95
C GLY A 167 -2.00 -3.77 18.58
N ALA A 168 -1.41 -4.56 17.67
CA ALA A 168 -1.10 -4.10 16.31
C ALA A 168 -2.39 -3.79 15.53
N ALA A 169 -3.37 -4.68 15.55
CA ALA A 169 -4.65 -4.50 14.88
C ALA A 169 -5.42 -3.29 15.44
N LEU A 170 -5.48 -3.16 16.77
CA LEU A 170 -6.11 -2.02 17.42
C LEU A 170 -5.41 -0.70 17.08
N SER A 171 -4.07 -0.68 17.07
CA SER A 171 -3.32 0.53 16.75
C SER A 171 -3.65 1.05 15.35
N LEU A 172 -3.70 0.16 14.35
CA LEU A 172 -4.03 0.53 12.98
C LEU A 172 -5.49 1.00 12.86
N ALA A 173 -6.43 0.28 13.48
CA ALA A 173 -7.85 0.66 13.47
C ALA A 173 -8.07 2.04 14.11
N LEU A 174 -7.46 2.30 15.26
CA LEU A 174 -7.54 3.60 15.93
C LEU A 174 -6.85 4.71 15.13
N ALA A 175 -5.71 4.44 14.49
CA ALA A 175 -5.06 5.42 13.61
C ALA A 175 -5.96 5.80 12.43
N TYR A 176 -6.67 4.84 11.84
CA TYR A 176 -7.68 5.12 10.82
C TYR A 176 -8.79 6.03 11.34
N PHE A 177 -9.40 5.69 12.49
CA PHE A 177 -10.47 6.50 13.06
C PHE A 177 -9.99 7.88 13.49
N ALA A 178 -8.80 8.00 14.08
CA ALA A 178 -8.21 9.28 14.45
C ALA A 178 -8.05 10.21 13.25
N ARG A 179 -7.67 9.67 12.07
CA ARG A 179 -7.62 10.46 10.83
C ARG A 179 -9.00 10.85 10.33
N LEU A 180 -9.98 9.95 10.43
CA LEU A 180 -11.34 10.20 9.99
C LEU A 180 -12.03 11.25 10.85
N SER A 181 -11.88 11.18 12.17
CA SER A 181 -12.48 12.11 13.13
C SER A 181 -11.64 13.35 13.41
N ARG A 182 -10.35 13.35 13.02
CA ARG A 182 -9.34 14.35 13.40
C ARG A 182 -9.16 14.49 14.91
N ASP A 183 -9.33 13.39 15.65
CA ASP A 183 -9.23 13.35 17.11
C ASP A 183 -7.82 12.91 17.59
N GLN A 184 -7.14 13.83 18.28
CA GLN A 184 -5.79 13.61 18.82
C GLN A 184 -5.76 12.64 20.01
N LEU A 185 -6.83 12.53 20.79
CA LEU A 185 -6.90 11.57 21.90
C LEU A 185 -6.96 10.13 21.37
N VAL A 186 -7.72 9.92 20.29
CA VAL A 186 -7.77 8.63 19.60
C VAL A 186 -6.41 8.30 18.97
N LEU A 187 -5.70 9.30 18.42
CA LEU A 187 -4.34 9.10 17.90
C LEU A 187 -3.36 8.70 19.01
N CYS A 188 -3.36 9.42 20.14
CA CYS A 188 -2.53 9.08 21.31
C CYS A 188 -2.80 7.64 21.77
N ARG A 189 -4.07 7.22 21.79
CA ARG A 189 -4.45 5.84 22.12
C ARG A 189 -3.95 4.82 21.10
N ALA A 190 -3.94 5.18 19.82
CA ALA A 190 -3.37 4.37 18.75
C ALA A 190 -1.86 4.17 18.95
N GLU A 191 -1.13 5.24 19.27
CA GLU A 191 0.31 5.21 19.52
C GLU A 191 0.70 4.40 20.76
N LEU A 192 -0.09 4.48 21.82
CA LEU A 192 0.09 3.65 23.02
C LEU A 192 -0.10 2.16 22.69
N SER A 193 -1.12 1.83 21.90
CA SER A 193 -1.40 0.46 21.46
C SER A 193 -0.28 -0.06 20.55
N TYR A 194 0.21 0.76 19.62
CA TYR A 194 1.37 0.47 18.77
C TYR A 194 2.62 0.19 19.61
N SER A 195 2.91 1.03 20.60
CA SER A 195 4.09 0.88 21.47
C SER A 195 4.01 -0.38 22.33
N ALA A 196 2.81 -0.71 22.83
CA ALA A 196 2.59 -1.96 23.58
C ALA A 196 2.73 -3.20 22.68
N ALA A 197 2.20 -3.13 21.45
CA ALA A 197 2.31 -4.20 20.45
C ALA A 197 3.77 -4.47 20.09
N LEU A 198 4.56 -3.43 19.81
CA LEU A 198 6.00 -3.55 19.53
C LEU A 198 6.76 -4.21 20.67
N LYS A 199 6.53 -3.79 21.92
CA LYS A 199 7.18 -4.38 23.10
C LYS A 199 6.83 -5.86 23.27
N SER A 200 5.58 -6.22 23.00
CA SER A 200 5.12 -7.62 23.04
C SER A 200 5.71 -8.45 21.90
N LEU A 201 5.71 -7.90 20.68
CA LEU A 201 6.27 -8.53 19.49
C LEU A 201 7.77 -8.79 19.60
N ALA A 202 8.53 -7.83 20.14
CA ALA A 202 9.97 -7.97 20.34
C ALA A 202 10.33 -9.19 21.22
N LYS A 203 9.51 -9.48 22.24
CA LYS A 203 9.70 -10.68 23.08
C LYS A 203 9.48 -11.97 22.31
N VAL A 204 8.47 -12.01 21.44
CA VAL A 204 8.14 -13.21 20.65
C VAL A 204 9.16 -13.42 19.52
N VAL A 205 9.67 -12.35 18.91
CA VAL A 205 10.70 -12.45 17.87
C VAL A 205 12.05 -12.92 18.44
N ALA A 206 12.34 -12.63 19.71
CA ALA A 206 13.52 -13.12 20.41
C ALA A 206 13.47 -14.63 20.70
N ASP A 207 12.28 -15.23 20.76
CA ASP A 207 12.09 -16.67 20.98
C ASP A 207 12.19 -17.45 19.65
N PRO A 208 13.15 -18.38 19.50
CA PRO A 208 13.30 -19.19 18.29
C PRO A 208 12.07 -20.00 17.89
N SER A 209 11.23 -20.39 18.85
CA SER A 209 10.11 -21.30 18.62
C SER A 209 8.91 -20.61 17.95
N GLY A 210 8.61 -19.37 18.33
CA GLY A 210 7.42 -18.63 17.89
C GLY A 210 7.69 -17.55 16.83
N ARG A 211 8.95 -17.14 16.62
CA ARG A 211 9.29 -15.97 15.78
C ARG A 211 8.89 -16.05 14.29
N LEU A 212 8.57 -17.24 13.79
CA LEU A 212 8.23 -17.47 12.38
C LEU A 212 6.74 -17.73 12.13
N SER A 213 5.87 -17.51 13.12
CA SER A 213 4.44 -17.75 12.96
C SER A 213 3.76 -16.77 12.00
N SER A 214 2.61 -17.16 11.47
CA SER A 214 1.76 -16.32 10.62
C SER A 214 1.28 -15.07 11.37
N GLU A 215 1.03 -15.17 12.67
CA GLU A 215 0.60 -14.08 13.53
C GLU A 215 1.70 -13.03 13.70
N VAL A 216 2.96 -13.45 13.86
CA VAL A 216 4.10 -12.54 13.95
C VAL A 216 4.24 -11.73 12.66
N LEU A 217 4.18 -12.40 11.50
CA LEU A 217 4.21 -11.69 10.22
C LEU A 217 3.04 -10.71 10.06
N CYS A 218 1.83 -11.14 10.42
CA CYS A 218 0.63 -10.32 10.40
C CYS A 218 0.78 -9.06 11.26
N ALA A 219 1.30 -9.21 12.47
CA ALA A 219 1.54 -8.08 13.38
C ALA A 219 2.58 -7.09 12.80
N VAL A 220 3.69 -7.59 12.23
CA VAL A 220 4.67 -6.73 11.55
C VAL A 220 4.04 -5.94 10.42
N LEU A 221 3.18 -6.57 9.62
CA LEU A 221 2.48 -5.87 8.54
C LEU A 221 1.55 -4.79 9.07
N LEU A 222 0.69 -5.10 10.04
CA LEU A 222 -0.23 -4.15 10.67
C LEU A 222 0.52 -2.92 11.24
N LEU A 223 1.69 -3.14 11.88
CA LEU A 223 2.52 -2.06 12.41
C LEU A 223 3.17 -1.21 11.30
N GLY A 224 3.59 -1.83 10.20
CA GLY A 224 4.07 -1.11 9.02
C GLY A 224 2.98 -0.23 8.41
N TYR A 225 1.75 -0.73 8.32
CA TYR A 225 0.61 0.07 7.85
C TYR A 225 0.26 1.22 8.81
N PHE A 226 0.34 0.99 10.12
CA PHE A 226 0.14 2.06 11.11
C PHE A 226 1.08 3.24 10.87
N GLU A 227 2.36 2.96 10.61
CA GLU A 227 3.37 4.00 10.37
C GLU A 227 3.11 4.79 9.09
N THR A 228 2.60 4.13 8.05
CA THR A 228 2.14 4.80 6.83
C THR A 228 0.92 5.69 7.11
N PHE A 229 0.03 5.27 8.01
CA PHE A 229 -1.17 6.06 8.35
C PHE A 229 -0.82 7.33 9.12
N VAL A 230 0.08 7.23 10.10
CA VAL A 230 0.45 8.35 10.99
C VAL A 230 1.59 9.20 10.42
N ASP A 231 2.06 8.90 9.20
CA ASP A 231 3.17 9.58 8.53
C ASP A 231 4.44 9.68 9.40
N ARG A 232 4.89 8.52 9.91
CA ARG A 232 6.17 8.44 10.64
C ARG A 232 7.39 8.40 9.70
N GLY A 233 7.32 9.14 8.59
CA GLY A 233 8.36 9.23 7.57
C GLY A 233 8.69 7.85 6.98
N HIS A 234 9.95 7.43 7.13
CA HIS A 234 10.50 6.23 6.49
C HIS A 234 10.48 4.98 7.40
N ALA A 235 9.85 5.05 8.58
CA ALA A 235 9.80 3.94 9.53
C ALA A 235 9.19 2.67 8.89
N TRP A 236 8.17 2.83 8.04
CA TRP A 236 7.48 1.72 7.38
C TRP A 236 8.42 0.88 6.51
N ILE A 237 9.51 1.46 6.02
CA ILE A 237 10.55 0.76 5.24
C ILE A 237 11.27 -0.28 6.11
N GLN A 238 11.48 0.01 7.39
CA GLN A 238 12.09 -0.92 8.33
C GLN A 238 11.16 -2.10 8.62
N HIS A 239 9.85 -1.87 8.82
CA HIS A 239 8.89 -2.98 8.93
C HIS A 239 8.77 -3.78 7.65
N ALA A 240 8.77 -3.12 6.49
CA ALA A 240 8.77 -3.79 5.19
C ALA A 240 10.02 -4.68 5.02
N GLY A 241 11.20 -4.19 5.43
CA GLY A 241 12.45 -4.96 5.48
C GLY A 241 12.39 -6.14 6.46
N GLY A 242 11.82 -5.93 7.64
CA GLY A 242 11.59 -6.97 8.65
C GLY A 242 10.64 -8.07 8.17
N ALA A 243 9.49 -7.70 7.58
CA ALA A 243 8.56 -8.62 6.95
C ALA A 243 9.22 -9.42 5.82
N ALA A 244 10.00 -8.75 4.96
CA ALA A 244 10.76 -9.41 3.90
C ALA A 244 11.83 -10.37 4.43
N HIS A 245 12.40 -10.10 5.61
CA HIS A 245 13.35 -11.01 6.25
C HIS A 245 12.65 -12.22 6.89
N LEU A 246 11.54 -12.00 7.61
CA LEU A 246 10.72 -13.08 8.16
C LEU A 246 10.21 -14.00 7.05
N MET A 247 9.70 -13.45 5.94
CA MET A 247 9.22 -14.24 4.81
C MET A 247 10.32 -15.12 4.21
N ARG A 248 11.57 -14.61 4.15
CA ARG A 248 12.73 -15.39 3.71
C ARG A 248 13.05 -16.54 4.66
N LEU A 249 12.99 -16.31 5.97
CA LEU A 249 13.25 -17.35 6.98
C LEU A 249 12.15 -18.41 7.04
N ARG A 250 10.89 -18.01 6.85
CA ARG A 250 9.73 -18.92 6.74
C ARG A 250 9.81 -19.83 5.53
N GLY A 251 10.48 -19.37 4.47
CA GLY A 251 10.66 -20.10 3.23
C GLY A 251 9.40 -20.12 2.35
N PRO A 252 9.53 -20.50 1.07
CA PRO A 252 8.43 -20.39 0.11
C PRO A 252 7.28 -21.34 0.39
N ARG A 253 7.53 -22.51 1.03
CA ARG A 253 6.48 -23.50 1.33
C ARG A 253 5.40 -22.93 2.24
N GLN A 254 5.80 -22.27 3.33
CA GLN A 254 4.87 -21.71 4.31
C GLN A 254 3.94 -20.63 3.73
N CYS A 255 4.36 -19.96 2.64
CA CYS A 255 3.51 -19.00 1.93
C CYS A 255 2.26 -19.65 1.30
N TYR A 256 2.25 -20.96 1.12
CA TYR A 256 1.14 -21.70 0.51
C TYR A 256 0.42 -22.64 1.49
N ASP A 257 0.80 -22.64 2.78
CA ASP A 257 0.16 -23.48 3.80
C ASP A 257 -1.31 -23.08 4.04
N SER A 258 -1.63 -21.79 3.84
CA SER A 258 -2.99 -21.28 3.98
C SER A 258 -3.27 -20.09 3.08
N THR A 259 -4.56 -19.81 2.81
CA THR A 259 -5.00 -18.59 2.11
C THR A 259 -4.53 -17.32 2.82
N PHE A 260 -4.40 -17.37 4.14
CA PHE A 260 -3.91 -16.25 4.95
C PHE A 260 -2.43 -15.97 4.69
N ASP A 261 -1.59 -17.01 4.68
CA ASP A 261 -0.16 -16.86 4.39
C ASP A 261 0.07 -16.40 2.95
N TYR A 262 -0.70 -16.93 2.01
CA TYR A 262 -0.61 -16.54 0.61
C TYR A 262 -1.01 -15.08 0.38
N SER A 263 -2.07 -14.62 1.02
CA SER A 263 -2.52 -13.22 0.91
C SER A 263 -1.57 -12.23 1.58
N MET A 264 -0.94 -12.60 2.71
CA MET A 264 0.15 -11.80 3.29
C MET A 264 1.38 -11.77 2.38
N PHE A 265 1.75 -12.90 1.75
CA PHE A 265 2.83 -12.96 0.78
C PHE A 265 2.60 -12.00 -0.40
N LEU A 266 1.40 -11.99 -0.98
CA LEU A 266 1.06 -11.07 -2.07
C LEU A 266 1.20 -9.61 -1.64
N SER A 267 0.81 -9.29 -0.40
CA SER A 267 0.88 -7.94 0.16
C SER A 267 2.33 -7.50 0.42
N CYS A 268 3.19 -8.41 0.85
CA CYS A 268 4.62 -8.16 1.06
C CYS A 268 5.44 -8.15 -0.23
N ARG A 269 4.93 -8.75 -1.33
CA ARG A 269 5.71 -9.01 -2.55
C ARG A 269 6.33 -7.74 -3.13
N GLY A 270 5.57 -6.64 -3.19
CA GLY A 270 6.07 -5.36 -3.71
C GLY A 270 7.24 -4.82 -2.88
N ALA A 271 7.08 -4.81 -1.55
CA ALA A 271 8.13 -4.42 -0.62
C ALA A 271 9.37 -5.32 -0.73
N MET A 272 9.20 -6.63 -0.86
CA MET A 272 10.32 -7.57 -1.04
C MET A 272 11.11 -7.30 -2.33
N VAL A 273 10.42 -7.01 -3.44
CA VAL A 273 11.07 -6.66 -4.71
C VAL A 273 11.83 -5.34 -4.60
N TYR A 274 11.25 -4.33 -3.94
CA TYR A 274 11.91 -3.04 -3.70
C TYR A 274 13.15 -3.16 -2.79
N CYS A 275 13.05 -3.91 -1.69
CA CYS A 275 14.20 -4.19 -0.82
C CYS A 275 15.25 -5.10 -1.48
N GLY A 276 14.84 -5.96 -2.41
CA GLY A 276 15.75 -6.81 -3.19
C GLY A 276 16.53 -6.03 -4.25
N SER A 277 15.87 -5.12 -4.96
CA SER A 277 16.51 -4.29 -6.00
C SER A 277 17.44 -3.23 -5.43
N SER A 278 17.13 -2.69 -4.24
CA SER A 278 18.01 -1.77 -3.51
C SER A 278 19.26 -2.46 -2.96
N ARG A 279 19.23 -3.77 -2.64
CA ARG A 279 20.45 -4.53 -2.30
C ARG A 279 21.35 -4.82 -3.51
N PHE A 280 20.82 -4.81 -4.73
CA PHE A 280 21.62 -4.89 -5.97
C PHE A 280 22.31 -3.57 -6.33
N ARG A 281 21.96 -2.45 -5.68
CA ARG A 281 22.69 -1.19 -5.73
C ARG A 281 23.24 -0.90 -4.34
N GLY A 282 24.38 -1.51 -4.01
CA GLY A 282 25.15 -1.10 -2.84
C GLY A 282 25.29 0.42 -2.81
N ALA A 283 25.07 1.01 -1.63
CA ALA A 283 25.06 2.45 -1.34
C ALA A 283 23.84 3.22 -1.87
N LEU A 284 22.87 3.51 -0.97
CA LEU A 284 22.14 4.79 -0.86
C LEU A 284 21.05 4.71 0.22
N LEU A 285 21.46 4.53 1.48
CA LEU A 285 20.77 5.14 2.62
C LEU A 285 21.83 5.53 3.67
N PRO A 286 22.57 6.63 3.47
CA PRO A 286 23.36 7.22 4.54
C PRO A 286 22.40 8.03 5.43
N GLY A 287 22.01 7.49 6.60
CA GLY A 287 21.16 8.28 7.49
C GLY A 287 20.53 7.62 8.72
N CYS A 288 20.80 6.36 9.03
CA CYS A 288 20.40 5.79 10.33
C CYS A 288 21.66 5.39 11.11
N ARG A 289 22.21 6.36 11.83
CA ARG A 289 22.99 6.14 13.07
C ARG A 289 22.22 6.79 14.20
#